data_AF-A0A497BTA0-F1
#
_entry.id   AF-A0A497BTA0-F1
#
_cell.length_a   1.000
_cell.length_b   1.000
_cell.length_c   1.000
_cell.angle_alpha   90.00
_cell.angle_beta   90.00
_cell.angle_gamma   90.00
#
_symmetry.space_group_name_H-M   'P 1'
#
loop_
_entity.id
_entity.type
_entity.pdbx_description
1 polymer ?
#
loop_
_entity_poly.entity_id
_entity_poly.type
_entity_poly.pdbx_seq_one_letter_code
_entity_poly.pdbx_strand_id
1 'polypeptide(L)'
;MYDDYPISPTLFHWQSQSNTREDSPTGRRYREHAQRGSHILFFVRRRKQDDRRVTAPYTFPGPATYVTHQGERPMSITWRLRHPMPAELFEEMKVAAG
;
A
#
# COMPACT_ATOMS: atom_id res chain seq x y z
N MET A 1 2.30 0.73 14.67
CA MET A 1 3.09 1.02 13.45
C MET A 1 2.25 0.52 12.29
N TYR A 2 2.16 1.24 11.16
CA TYR A 2 1.41 0.74 10.01
C TYR A 2 2.12 -0.48 9.43
N ASP A 3 1.34 -1.49 9.07
CA ASP A 3 1.82 -2.75 8.51
C ASP A 3 1.68 -2.72 6.98
N ASP A 4 2.76 -2.32 6.28
CA ASP A 4 2.77 -2.15 4.83
C ASP A 4 3.82 -3.07 4.20
N TYR A 5 3.39 -4.02 3.36
CA TYR A 5 4.30 -5.01 2.77
C TYR A 5 3.77 -5.61 1.46
N PRO A 6 4.65 -6.06 0.56
CA PRO A 6 4.23 -6.79 -0.63
C PRO A 6 3.85 -8.23 -0.27
N ILE A 7 2.70 -8.69 -0.76
CA ILE A 7 2.24 -10.09 -0.63
C ILE A 7 2.78 -10.93 -1.80
N SER A 8 2.77 -10.35 -3.00
CA SER A 8 3.33 -10.91 -4.23
C SER A 8 3.74 -9.76 -5.17
N PRO A 9 4.39 -10.02 -6.32
CA PRO A 9 4.74 -8.95 -7.25
C PRO A 9 3.54 -8.10 -7.70
N THR A 10 2.31 -8.62 -7.63
CA THR A 10 1.10 -7.88 -8.02
C THR A 10 0.16 -7.57 -6.85
N LEU A 11 0.44 -8.03 -5.63
CA LEU A 11 -0.42 -7.85 -4.47
C LEU A 11 0.32 -7.15 -3.34
N PHE A 12 -0.30 -6.15 -2.74
CA PHE A 12 0.29 -5.32 -1.69
C PHE A 12 -0.68 -5.19 -0.51
N HIS A 13 -0.17 -5.42 0.70
CA HIS A 13 -0.88 -5.14 1.94
C HIS A 13 -0.59 -3.69 2.36
N TRP A 14 -1.65 -2.95 2.67
CA TRP A 14 -1.53 -1.62 3.25
C TRP A 14 -2.50 -1.45 4.42
N GLN A 15 -2.02 -0.92 5.54
CA GLN A 15 -2.86 -0.65 6.70
C GLN A 15 -3.23 0.83 6.78
N SER A 16 -4.53 1.09 6.87
CA SER A 16 -5.05 2.45 7.01
C SER A 16 -4.74 3.10 8.37
N GLN A 17 -5.00 4.40 8.47
CA GLN A 17 -4.94 5.11 9.73
C GLN A 17 -5.95 4.53 10.74
N SER A 18 -5.60 4.55 12.03
CA SER A 18 -6.30 3.82 13.11
C SER A 18 -7.81 4.05 13.19
N ASN A 19 -8.31 5.22 12.79
CA ASN A 19 -9.74 5.53 12.88
C ASN A 19 -10.51 5.29 11.57
N THR A 20 -9.87 4.76 10.52
CA THR A 20 -10.52 4.52 9.24
C THR A 20 -11.47 3.34 9.37
N ARG A 21 -12.77 3.63 9.32
CA ARG A 21 -13.83 2.63 9.19
C ARG A 21 -14.10 2.33 7.73
N GLU A 22 -14.56 1.12 7.46
CA GLU A 22 -14.94 0.73 6.10
C GLU A 22 -16.12 1.53 5.53
N ASP A 23 -17.01 2.01 6.40
CA ASP A 23 -18.21 2.80 6.07
C ASP A 23 -17.96 4.32 6.19
N SER A 24 -16.76 4.74 6.58
CA SER A 24 -16.42 6.16 6.61
C SER A 24 -16.28 6.71 5.19
N PRO A 25 -16.37 8.04 4.99
CA PRO A 25 -16.07 8.65 3.69
C PRO A 25 -14.71 8.21 3.12
N THR A 26 -13.70 8.08 3.98
CA THR A 26 -12.35 7.61 3.61
C THR A 26 -12.33 6.13 3.24
N GLY A 27 -12.98 5.26 4.03
CA GLY A 27 -13.06 3.82 3.76
C GLY A 27 -13.79 3.53 2.45
N ARG A 28 -14.93 4.19 2.22
CA ARG A 28 -15.65 4.13 0.95
C ARG A 28 -14.81 4.64 -0.22
N ARG A 29 -14.04 5.72 -0.03
CA ARG A 29 -13.13 6.22 -1.07
C ARG A 29 -12.10 5.17 -1.50
N TYR A 30 -11.61 4.34 -0.58
CA TYR A 30 -10.71 3.24 -0.93
C TYR A 30 -11.42 2.09 -1.64
N ARG A 31 -12.57 1.63 -1.11
CA ARG A 31 -13.31 0.48 -1.64
C ARG A 31 -13.97 0.74 -2.98
N GLU A 32 -14.55 1.92 -3.14
CA GLU A 32 -15.37 2.31 -4.29
C GLU A 32 -14.59 3.17 -5.30
N HIS A 33 -13.26 3.25 -5.17
CA HIS A 33 -12.44 4.18 -5.95
C HIS A 33 -12.69 4.04 -7.46
N ALA A 34 -12.75 2.80 -7.97
CA ALA A 34 -12.98 2.53 -9.38
C ALA A 34 -14.38 2.97 -9.85
N GLN A 35 -15.42 2.71 -9.04
CA GLN A 35 -16.80 3.14 -9.33
C GLN A 35 -16.95 4.66 -9.34
N ARG A 36 -16.15 5.34 -8.50
CA ARG A 36 -16.09 6.80 -8.40
C ARG A 36 -15.16 7.46 -9.42
N GLY A 37 -14.51 6.67 -10.28
CA GLY A 37 -13.57 7.16 -11.29
C GLY A 37 -12.24 7.69 -10.73
N SER A 38 -11.90 7.38 -9.47
CA SER A 38 -10.62 7.78 -8.88
C SER A 38 -9.54 6.70 -9.01
N HIS A 39 -8.30 7.15 -9.17
CA HIS A 39 -7.14 6.29 -9.32
C HIS A 39 -6.34 6.24 -8.02
N ILE A 40 -5.91 5.03 -7.65
CA ILE A 40 -5.04 4.83 -6.49
C ILE A 40 -3.60 4.66 -7.01
N LEU A 41 -2.72 5.52 -6.51
CA LEU A 41 -1.30 5.57 -6.85
C LEU A 41 -0.49 5.22 -5.60
N PHE A 42 0.28 4.14 -5.66
CA PHE A 42 1.10 3.70 -4.52
C PHE A 42 2.47 4.35 -4.55
N PHE A 43 2.93 4.82 -3.38
CA PHE A 43 4.29 5.28 -3.17
C PHE A 43 4.87 4.56 -1.96
N VAL A 44 5.96 3.82 -2.18
CA VAL A 44 6.58 2.97 -1.15
C VAL A 44 8.00 3.43 -0.88
N ARG A 45 8.49 3.19 0.33
CA ARG A 45 9.91 3.39 0.67
C ARG A 45 10.36 2.26 1.57
N ARG A 46 11.57 1.77 1.34
CA ARG A 46 12.19 0.67 2.11
C ARG A 46 12.42 1.05 3.57
N ARG A 47 12.93 2.25 3.80
CA ARG A 47 13.29 2.78 5.13
C ARG A 47 12.89 4.23 5.22
N LYS A 48 12.72 4.74 6.44
CA LYS A 48 12.50 6.19 6.64
C LYS A 48 13.74 7.01 6.25
N GLN A 49 14.92 6.46 6.47
CA GLN A 49 16.21 7.07 6.16
C GLN A 49 17.11 6.06 5.42
N ASP A 50 17.98 6.57 4.56
CA ASP A 50 19.04 5.82 3.89
C ASP A 50 20.26 5.59 4.81
N ASP A 51 21.30 4.94 4.30
CA ASP A 51 22.51 4.63 5.05
C ASP A 51 23.31 5.88 5.46
N ARG A 52 23.00 7.05 4.86
CA ARG A 52 23.56 8.36 5.18
C ARG A 52 22.69 9.14 6.17
N ARG A 53 21.64 8.52 6.73
CA ARG A 53 20.64 9.14 7.63
C ARG A 53 19.84 10.27 6.97
N VAL A 54 19.75 10.26 5.64
CA VAL A 54 18.91 11.20 4.87
C VAL A 54 17.57 10.53 4.58
N THR A 55 16.48 11.30 4.54
CA THR A 55 15.15 10.76 4.19
C THR A 55 15.20 10.03 2.85
N ALA A 56 14.86 8.73 2.86
CA ALA A 56 14.86 7.94 1.64
C ALA A 56 13.74 8.40 0.69
N PRO A 57 13.98 8.42 -0.64
CA PRO A 57 12.96 8.77 -1.61
C PRO A 57 11.85 7.72 -1.65
N TYR A 58 10.66 8.14 -2.09
CA TYR A 58 9.59 7.22 -2.42
C TYR A 58 9.78 6.68 -3.83
N THR A 59 9.46 5.40 -4.01
CA THR A 59 9.38 4.72 -5.31
C THR A 59 7.91 4.54 -5.68
N PHE A 60 7.60 4.74 -6.96
CA PHE A 60 6.26 4.53 -7.53
C PHE A 60 6.19 3.15 -8.20
N PRO A 61 5.71 2.09 -7.52
CA PRO A 61 5.55 0.76 -8.13
C PRO A 61 4.44 0.70 -9.17
N GLY A 62 3.52 1.68 -9.17
CA GLY A 62 2.44 1.78 -10.15
C GLY A 62 1.06 2.05 -9.55
N PRO A 63 0.04 2.22 -10.40
CA PRO A 63 -1.34 2.33 -9.97
C PRO A 63 -1.87 0.99 -9.44
N ALA A 64 -2.86 1.05 -8.55
CA ALA A 64 -3.46 -0.14 -7.95
C ALA A 64 -5.00 -0.08 -7.93
N THR A 65 -5.60 -1.25 -7.75
CA THR A 65 -7.03 -1.44 -7.57
C THR A 65 -7.33 -2.17 -6.28
N TYR A 66 -8.39 -1.77 -5.59
CA TYR A 66 -8.86 -2.43 -4.38
C TYR A 66 -9.23 -3.90 -4.65
N VAL A 67 -8.82 -4.82 -3.79
CA VAL A 67 -9.19 -6.25 -3.86
C VAL A 67 -10.11 -6.63 -2.71
N THR A 68 -9.62 -6.47 -1.48
CA THR A 68 -10.33 -6.82 -0.26
C THR A 68 -9.75 -6.06 0.92
N HIS A 69 -10.41 -6.11 2.07
CA HIS A 69 -9.84 -5.69 3.34
C HIS A 69 -10.27 -6.62 4.47
N GLN A 70 -9.53 -6.56 5.57
CA GLN A 70 -9.89 -7.18 6.84
C GLN A 70 -9.76 -6.16 7.97
N GLY A 71 -10.56 -6.33 9.01
CA GLY A 71 -10.58 -5.43 10.15
C GLY A 71 -11.22 -4.07 9.84
N GLU A 72 -11.54 -3.37 10.93
CA GLU A 72 -12.10 -2.02 10.91
C GLU A 72 -11.39 -1.24 12.01
N ARG A 73 -10.92 -0.02 11.72
CA ARG A 73 -10.17 0.82 12.68
C ARG A 73 -8.88 0.16 13.25
N PRO A 74 -7.85 -0.11 12.42
CA PRO A 74 -7.72 0.25 11.01
C PRO A 74 -8.20 -0.86 10.06
N MET A 75 -8.52 -0.47 8.82
CA MET A 75 -8.64 -1.41 7.70
C MET A 75 -7.26 -1.88 7.24
N SER A 76 -7.09 -3.19 7.11
CA SER A 76 -5.96 -3.83 6.42
C SER A 76 -6.37 -4.20 5.00
N ILE A 77 -5.95 -3.41 4.01
CA ILE A 77 -6.42 -3.48 2.64
C ILE A 77 -5.40 -4.21 1.77
N THR A 78 -5.89 -5.17 0.98
CA THR A 78 -5.13 -5.77 -0.12
C THR A 78 -5.41 -5.01 -1.41
N TRP A 79 -4.34 -4.53 -2.02
CA TRP A 79 -4.32 -3.83 -3.29
C TRP A 79 -3.69 -4.69 -4.37
N ARG A 80 -4.22 -4.63 -5.59
CA ARG A 80 -3.62 -5.25 -6.77
C ARG A 80 -2.94 -4.17 -7.62
N LEU A 81 -1.63 -4.28 -7.79
CA LEU A 81 -0.89 -3.41 -8.72
C LEU A 81 -1.28 -3.75 -10.16
N ARG A 82 -1.38 -2.73 -11.02
CA ARG A 82 -1.70 -2.90 -12.44
C ARG A 82 -0.59 -3.63 -13.20
N HIS A 83 0.65 -3.42 -12.78
CA HIS A 83 1.84 -4.09 -13.31
C HIS A 83 2.58 -4.75 -12.15
N PRO A 84 3.27 -5.87 -12.39
CA PRO A 84 4.14 -6.46 -11.39
C PRO A 84 5.18 -5.45 -10.93
N MET A 85 5.40 -5.39 -9.62
CA MET A 85 6.46 -4.64 -9.00
C MET A 85 7.81 -5.11 -9.58
N PRO A 86 8.77 -4.21 -9.86
CA PRO A 86 10.11 -4.61 -10.25
C PRO A 86 10.71 -5.59 -9.25
N ALA A 87 11.39 -6.63 -9.74
CA ALA A 87 11.88 -7.72 -8.90
C ALA A 87 12.79 -7.23 -7.76
N GLU A 88 13.70 -6.30 -8.06
CA GLU A 88 14.58 -5.68 -7.06
C GLU A 88 13.78 -4.98 -5.95
N LEU A 89 12.77 -4.18 -6.31
CA LEU A 89 11.91 -3.50 -5.34
C LEU A 89 11.10 -4.49 -4.49
N PHE A 90 10.59 -5.55 -5.11
CA PHE A 90 9.82 -6.57 -4.40
C PHE A 90 10.69 -7.30 -3.36
N GLU A 91 11.88 -7.76 -3.75
CA GLU A 91 12.81 -8.43 -2.84
C GLU A 91 13.26 -7.49 -1.71
N GLU A 92 13.58 -6.24 -2.04
CA GLU A 92 13.96 -5.24 -1.04
C GLU A 92 12.87 -4.99 0.01
N MET A 93 11.61 -4.87 -0.43
CA MET A 93 10.48 -4.61 0.47
C MET A 93 10.09 -5.84 1.28
N LYS A 94 10.19 -7.04 0.71
CA LYS A 94 9.92 -8.29 1.40
C LYS A 94 10.89 -8.52 2.57
N VAL A 95 12.17 -8.18 2.40
CA VAL A 95 13.18 -8.27 3.47
C VAL A 95 12.93 -7.25 4.57
N ALA A 96 12.38 -6.07 4.25
CA ALA A 96 12.11 -5.02 5.24
C ALA A 96 10.85 -5.25 6.09
N ALA A 97 9.96 -6.16 5.64
CA ALA A 97 8.70 -6.48 6.32
C ALA A 97 8.82 -7.60 7.37
N GLY A 98 9.95 -8.31 7.41
CA GLY A 98 10.28 -9.31 8.44
C GLY A 98 11.33 -8.81 9.41
#